data_AF-A0A355YGH4-F1
#
_entry.id   AF-A0A355YGH4-F1
#
_cell.length_a   1.000
_cell.length_b   1.000
_cell.length_c   1.000
_cell.angle_alpha   90.00
_cell.angle_beta   90.00
_cell.angle_gamma   90.00
#
_symmetry.space_group_name_H-M   'P 1'
#
loop_
_entity.id
_entity.type
_entity.pdbx_description
1 polymer ?
#
loop_
_entity_poly.entity_id
_entity_poly.type
_entity_poly.pdbx_seq_one_letter_code
_entity_poly.pdbx_strand_id
1 'polypeptide(L)'
;FDQVDVPLPLHRERADASTATLVATFQGCQTDGICYPPMTRRIRLSLPAGKVSPSGEATVTPLVITPLPSGRRSADPAVADPPAA
;
A
#
# COMPACT_ATOMS: atom_id res chain seq x y z
N PHE A 1 -8.97 11.49 1.82
CA PHE A 1 -8.01 10.74 1.00
C PHE A 1 -8.47 9.32 0.95
N ASP A 2 -8.51 8.72 -0.23
CA ASP A 2 -8.78 7.29 -0.34
C ASP A 2 -7.52 6.51 0.07
N GLN A 3 -7.72 5.35 0.68
CA GLN A 3 -6.62 4.48 1.08
C GLN A 3 -6.04 3.79 -0.17
N VAL A 4 -4.72 3.66 -0.20
CA VAL A 4 -4.00 2.88 -1.22
C VAL A 4 -3.23 1.78 -0.53
N ASP A 5 -3.51 0.53 -0.91
CA ASP A 5 -2.79 -0.65 -0.43
C ASP A 5 -1.89 -1.20 -1.54
N VAL A 6 -0.62 -1.45 -1.22
CA VAL A 6 0.38 -1.99 -2.14
C VAL A 6 0.89 -3.33 -1.61
N PRO A 7 0.47 -4.47 -2.18
CA PRO A 7 0.97 -5.77 -1.76
C PRO A 7 2.42 -5.97 -2.19
N LEU A 8 3.28 -6.36 -1.25
CA LEU A 8 4.71 -6.62 -1.49
C LEU A 8 5.04 -8.07 -1.09
N PRO A 9 5.24 -9.00 -2.05
CA PRO A 9 5.61 -10.38 -1.73
C PRO A 9 7.03 -10.45 -1.17
N LEU A 10 7.20 -11.22 -0.09
CA LEU A 10 8.50 -11.45 0.54
C LEU A 10 9.11 -12.76 0.01
N HIS A 11 10.15 -12.65 -0.82
CA HIS A 11 10.96 -13.79 -1.23
C HIS A 11 12.18 -13.92 -0.30
N ARG A 12 12.43 -15.14 0.19
CA ARG A 12 13.52 -15.42 1.13
C ARG A 12 14.55 -16.35 0.51
N GLU A 13 15.81 -15.97 0.58
CA GLU A 13 16.94 -16.86 0.28
C GLU A 13 17.37 -17.69 1.49
N ARG A 14 17.08 -17.19 2.70
CA ARG A 14 17.46 -17.83 3.96
C ARG A 14 16.30 -17.89 4.95
N ALA A 15 16.30 -18.92 5.78
CA ALA A 15 15.24 -19.23 6.74
C ALA A 15 15.38 -18.47 8.07
N ASP A 16 16.56 -17.95 8.39
CA ASP A 16 16.83 -17.28 9.65
C ASP A 16 16.00 -16.00 9.85
N ALA A 17 15.77 -15.66 11.12
CA ALA A 17 15.19 -14.38 11.49
C ALA A 17 16.18 -13.26 11.12
N SER A 18 15.66 -12.15 10.60
CA SER A 18 16.49 -11.04 10.14
C SER A 18 15.78 -9.70 10.30
N THR A 19 16.53 -8.61 10.16
CA THR A 19 15.96 -7.26 10.10
C THR A 19 16.08 -6.71 8.69
N ALA A 20 15.02 -6.09 8.18
CA ALA A 20 15.02 -5.39 6.90
C ALA A 20 14.56 -3.94 7.09
N THR A 21 14.92 -3.07 6.16
CA THR A 21 14.37 -1.71 6.10
C THR A 21 13.65 -1.52 4.77
N LEU A 22 12.33 -1.34 4.81
CA LEU A 22 11.55 -0.96 3.64
C LEU A 22 11.69 0.54 3.42
N VAL A 23 12.15 0.93 2.24
CA VAL A 23 12.24 2.34 1.82
C VAL A 23 11.12 2.60 0.82
N ALA A 24 10.11 3.36 1.22
CA ALA A 24 9.00 3.73 0.36
C ALA A 24 9.14 5.20 -0.05
N THR A 25 9.26 5.46 -1.35
CA THR A 25 9.23 6.82 -1.91
C THR A 25 7.92 7.01 -2.66
N PHE A 26 7.22 8.09 -2.37
CA PHE A 26 5.91 8.38 -2.95
C PHE A 26 5.71 9.88 -3.12
N GLN A 27 4.78 10.26 -3.99
CA GLN A 27 4.38 11.63 -4.23
C GLN A 27 2.86 11.70 -4.27
N GLY A 28 2.30 12.77 -3.71
CA GLY A 28 0.88 13.10 -3.86
C GLY A 28 0.71 14.22 -4.89
N CYS A 29 -0.39 14.20 -5.63
CA CYS A 29 -0.81 15.34 -6.43
C CYS A 29 -2.21 15.77 -5.98
N GLN A 30 -2.42 17.08 -5.85
CA GLN A 30 -3.74 17.65 -5.69
C GLN A 30 -4.48 17.58 -7.04
N THR A 31 -5.75 17.20 -7.02
CA THR A 31 -6.60 17.22 -8.22
C THR A 31 -6.59 18.60 -8.87
N ASP A 32 -6.32 18.65 -10.17
CA ASP A 32 -6.25 19.88 -10.99
C ASP A 32 -5.27 20.96 -10.50
N GLY A 33 -4.27 20.57 -9.70
CA GLY A 33 -3.39 21.52 -9.02
C GLY A 33 -1.92 21.14 -9.11
N ILE A 34 -1.35 20.76 -7.96
CA ILE A 34 0.10 20.70 -7.72
C ILE A 34 0.51 19.28 -7.32
N CYS A 35 1.61 18.80 -7.90
CA CYS A 35 2.30 17.61 -7.40
C CYS A 35 3.34 18.02 -6.34
N TYR A 36 3.24 17.44 -5.16
CA TYR A 36 4.17 17.70 -4.08
C TYR A 36 5.53 17.02 -4.35
N PRO A 37 6.63 17.58 -3.83
CA PRO A 37 7.94 16.93 -3.93
C PRO A 37 7.90 15.48 -3.41
N PRO A 38 8.71 14.57 -3.98
CA PRO A 38 8.80 13.20 -3.49
C PRO A 38 9.15 13.14 -2.00
N MET A 39 8.46 12.26 -1.28
CA MET A 39 8.73 11.98 0.12
C MET A 39 9.17 10.54 0.30
N THR A 40 10.09 10.30 1.23
CA THR A 40 10.65 8.96 1.50
C THR A 40 10.42 8.57 2.96
N ARG A 41 9.84 7.38 3.16
CA ARG A 41 9.69 6.73 4.47
C ARG A 41 10.62 5.53 4.56
N ARG A 42 11.23 5.36 5.73
CA ARG A 42 12.05 4.18 6.07
C ARG A 42 11.36 3.44 7.22
N ILE A 43 11.02 2.18 6.99
CA ILE A 43 10.28 1.34 7.94
C ILE A 43 11.17 0.16 8.30
N ARG A 44 11.52 0.04 9.58
CA ARG A 44 12.28 -1.11 10.07
C ARG A 44 11.34 -2.27 10.32
N LEU A 45 11.65 -3.42 9.73
CA LEU A 45 10.88 -4.65 9.83
C LEU A 45 11.73 -5.69 10.57
N SER A 46 11.16 -6.28 11.63
CA SER A 46 11.69 -7.54 12.19
C SER A 46 11.05 -8.69 11.45
N LEU A 47 11.81 -9.39 10.63
CA LEU A 47 11.36 -10.55 9.90
C LEU A 47 11.63 -11.80 10.76
N PRO A 48 10.60 -12.53 11.22
CA PRO A 48 10.82 -13.75 11.99
C PRO A 48 11.48 -14.82 11.11
N ALA A 49 11.94 -15.93 11.71
CA ALA A 49 12.39 -17.09 10.94
C ALA A 49 11.25 -17.61 10.06
N GLY A 50 11.57 -18.12 8.87
CA GLY A 50 10.59 -18.48 7.85
C GLY A 50 11.09 -19.52 6.87
N LYS A 51 10.33 -19.79 5.82
CA LYS A 51 10.70 -20.74 4.76
C LYS A 51 11.48 -20.02 3.66
N VAL A 52 12.48 -20.70 3.10
CA VAL A 52 13.17 -20.26 1.87
C VAL A 52 12.17 -20.36 0.72
N SER A 53 12.12 -19.32 -0.12
CA SER A 53 11.30 -19.29 -1.31
C SER A 53 11.96 -20.16 -2.40
N PRO A 54 11.20 -20.93 -3.19
CA PRO A 54 11.76 -21.68 -4.30
C PRO A 54 12.41 -20.72 -5.31
N SER A 55 13.66 -21.00 -5.68
CA SER A 55 14.40 -20.23 -6.67
C SER A 55 13.76 -20.42 -8.05
N GLY A 56 13.01 -19.43 -8.51
CA GLY A 56 12.38 -19.46 -9.84
C GLY A 56 11.03 -18.74 -9.97
N GLU A 57 10.44 -18.26 -8.89
CA GLU A 57 9.06 -17.74 -8.90
C GLU A 57 8.94 -16.25 -8.54
N ALA A 58 10.00 -15.46 -8.77
CA ALA A 58 9.86 -14.01 -8.78
C ALA A 58 9.42 -13.54 -10.17
N THR A 59 8.24 -14.00 -10.63
CA THR A 59 7.55 -13.34 -11.74
C THR A 59 6.96 -12.05 -11.17
N VAL A 60 7.73 -10.97 -11.26
CA VAL A 60 7.18 -9.62 -11.09
C VAL A 60 6.34 -9.37 -12.33
N THR A 61 5.09 -9.84 -12.32
CA THR A 61 4.10 -9.31 -13.25
C THR A 61 3.91 -7.85 -12.80
N PRO A 62 4.28 -6.85 -13.61
CA PRO A 62 4.06 -5.47 -13.22
C PRO A 62 2.55 -5.30 -13.01
N LEU A 63 2.16 -5.14 -11.75
CA LEU A 63 0.82 -4.70 -11.40
C LEU A 63 0.72 -3.27 -11.92
N VAL A 64 0.07 -3.12 -13.08
CA VAL A 64 -0.33 -1.81 -13.55
C VAL A 64 -1.34 -1.32 -12.52
N ILE A 65 -0.93 -0.39 -11.67
CA ILE A 65 -1.81 0.23 -10.70
C ILE A 65 -2.76 1.09 -11.52
N THR A 66 -3.95 0.57 -11.85
CA THR A 66 -5.03 1.41 -12.35
C THR A 66 -5.37 2.41 -11.24
N PRO A 67 -5.23 3.73 -11.49
CA PRO A 67 -5.60 4.72 -10.50
C PRO A 67 -7.07 4.51 -10.11
N LEU A 68 -7.35 4.54 -8.81
CA LEU A 68 -8.73 4.54 -8.31
C LEU A 68 -9.46 5.74 -8.93
N PRO A 69 -10.67 5.55 -9.48
CA PRO A 69 -11.44 6.66 -10.03
C PRO A 69 -11.81 7.62 -8.90
N SER A 70 -11.34 8.86 -8.98
CA SER A 70 -11.51 9.93 -7.98
C SER A 70 -12.97 10.41 -7.78
N GLY A 71 -13.97 9.62 -8.17
CA GLY A 71 -15.31 10.12 -8.54
C GLY A 71 -16.52 9.33 -8.04
N ARG A 72 -16.41 8.45 -7.05
CA ARG A 72 -17.60 7.85 -6.40
C ARG A 72 -17.59 8.12 -4.91
N ARG A 73 -18.28 9.19 -4.50
CA ARG A 73 -18.87 9.26 -3.16
C ARG A 73 -19.76 8.03 -3.02
N SER A 74 -19.40 7.12 -2.12
CA SER A 74 -20.36 6.16 -1.59
C SER A 74 -21.50 6.97 -0.98
N ALA A 75 -22.64 7.00 -1.67
CA ALA A 75 -23.89 7.41 -1.03
C ALA A 75 -24.20 6.30 -0.02
N ASP A 76 -23.97 6.58 1.25
CA ASP A 76 -24.42 5.72 2.34
C ASP A 76 -25.94 5.92 2.49
N PRO A 77 -26.80 4.90 2.22
CA PRO A 77 -28.23 5.05 2.36
C PRO A 77 -28.66 4.62 3.78
N ALA A 78 -28.05 5.17 4.84
CA ALA A 78 -28.50 4.86 6.21
C ALA A 78 -27.94 5.78 7.30
N VAL A 79 -28.26 7.08 7.30
CA VAL A 79 -28.45 7.81 8.57
C VAL A 79 -29.67 8.73 8.42
N ALA A 80 -30.85 8.19 8.72
CA ALA A 80 -32.02 9.01 9.03
C ALA A 80 -31.90 9.44 10.49
N ASP A 81 -31.81 10.74 10.74
CA ASP A 81 -31.95 11.31 12.09
C ASP A 81 -33.36 11.03 12.64
N PRO A 82 -33.50 10.58 13.90
CA PRO A 82 -34.81 10.55 14.56
C PRO A 82 -35.26 11.97 14.93
N PRO A 83 -36.57 12.28 14.91
CA PRO A 83 -37.06 13.57 15.36
C PRO A 83 -36.88 13.73 16.87
N ALA A 84 -36.40 14.90 17.28
CA ALA A 84 -36.38 15.33 18.67
C ALA A 84 -37.80 15.38 19.25
N ALA A 85 -37.98 14.81 20.44
CA ALA A 85 -39.11 15.02 21.32
C ALA A 85 -38.62 15.75 22.58
#